data_AF-A0A9P5UXX8-F1
#
_entry.id   AF-A0A9P5UXX8-F1
#
_cell.length_a   1.000
_cell.length_b   1.000
_cell.length_c   1.000
_cell.angle_alpha   90.00
_cell.angle_beta   90.00
_cell.angle_gamma   90.00
#
_symmetry.space_group_name_H-M   'P 1'
#
loop_
_entity.id
_entity.type
_entity.pdbx_description
1 polymer ?
#
loop_
_entity_poly.entity_id
_entity_poly.type
_entity_poly.pdbx_seq_one_letter_code
_entity_poly.pdbx_strand_id
1 'polypeptide(L)'
;MGLLDIVPAGVITGDNVRKVFAYASEHGFAIPAINCTSSSTVNAALEAARDAKSPIIIQFSNGGAAYYAGKGISNKNEAAAILGAVAGAHHVRA
;
A
#
# COMPACT_ATOMS: atom_id res chain seq x y z
N MET A 1 22.64 -4.30 -9.42
CA MET A 1 22.06 -4.68 -8.12
C MET A 1 20.61 -4.21 -8.16
N GLY A 2 19.65 -5.09 -7.89
CA GLY A 2 18.23 -4.74 -7.88
C GLY A 2 17.77 -4.38 -6.47
N LEU A 3 16.60 -3.75 -6.36
CA LEU A 3 16.05 -3.36 -5.05
C LEU A 3 15.84 -4.57 -4.10
N LEU A 4 15.55 -5.76 -4.66
CA LEU A 4 15.40 -7.00 -3.88
C LEU A 4 16.71 -7.50 -3.24
N ASP A 5 17.86 -7.00 -3.68
CA ASP A 5 19.16 -7.29 -3.04
C ASP A 5 19.34 -6.44 -1.75
N ILE A 6 18.49 -5.43 -1.54
CA ILE A 6 18.59 -4.42 -0.47
C ILE A 6 17.47 -4.60 0.57
N VAL A 7 16.26 -4.94 0.11
CA VAL A 7 15.07 -5.13 0.94
C VAL A 7 14.30 -6.39 0.54
N PRO A 8 13.72 -7.13 1.49
CA PRO A 8 12.90 -8.30 1.17
C PRO A 8 11.58 -7.89 0.49
N ALA A 9 11.01 -8.80 -0.29
CA ALA A 9 9.66 -8.66 -0.81
C ALA A 9 8.61 -8.69 0.32
N GLY A 10 7.45 -8.08 0.06
CA GLY A 10 6.34 -7.95 1.02
C GLY A 10 6.25 -6.56 1.63
N VAL A 11 5.51 -6.44 2.74
CA VAL A 11 5.32 -5.15 3.42
C VAL A 11 6.62 -4.69 4.05
N ILE A 12 7.17 -3.59 3.54
CA ILE A 12 8.38 -2.96 4.06
C ILE A 12 8.08 -2.13 5.31
N THR A 13 8.95 -2.22 6.31
CA THR A 13 8.81 -1.51 7.59
C THR A 13 10.17 -1.02 8.09
N GLY A 14 10.16 -0.05 9.03
CA GLY A 14 11.38 0.44 9.68
C GLY A 14 12.40 1.02 8.69
N ASP A 15 13.68 0.70 8.91
CA ASP A 15 14.78 1.21 8.10
C ASP A 15 14.76 0.76 6.64
N ASN A 16 14.06 -0.34 6.32
CA ASN A 16 13.91 -0.78 4.93
C ASN A 16 13.12 0.25 4.10
N VAL A 17 12.19 1.00 4.69
CA VAL A 17 11.49 2.10 3.99
C VAL A 17 12.49 3.18 3.55
N ARG A 18 13.43 3.55 4.44
CA ARG A 18 14.46 4.54 4.14
C ARG A 18 15.41 4.06 3.04
N LYS A 19 15.79 2.78 3.07
CA LYS A 19 16.62 2.16 2.02
C LYS A 19 15.94 2.22 0.65
N VAL A 20 14.63 1.94 0.58
CA VAL A 20 13.88 2.04 -0.67
C VAL A 20 13.88 3.48 -1.21
N PHE A 21 13.65 4.49 -0.36
CA PHE A 21 13.70 5.89 -0.80
C PHE A 21 15.11 6.35 -1.20
N ALA A 22 16.15 5.92 -0.48
CA ALA A 22 17.53 6.22 -0.84
C ALA A 22 17.87 5.62 -2.21
N TYR A 23 17.51 4.35 -2.44
CA TYR A 23 17.70 3.70 -3.74
C TYR A 23 16.95 4.42 -4.87
N ALA A 24 15.69 4.84 -4.62
CA ALA A 24 14.90 5.60 -5.58
C ALA A 24 15.55 6.95 -5.94
N SER A 25 16.08 7.66 -4.93
CA SER A 25 16.81 8.92 -5.13
C SER A 25 18.11 8.73 -5.91
N GLU A 26 18.88 7.69 -5.60
CA GLU A 26 20.15 7.37 -6.29
C GLU A 26 19.93 7.01 -7.76
N HIS A 27 18.85 6.30 -8.06
CA HIS A 27 18.53 5.81 -9.41
C HIS A 27 17.56 6.72 -10.18
N GLY A 28 17.14 7.85 -9.59
CA GLY A 28 16.36 8.88 -10.27
C GLY A 28 14.92 8.48 -10.62
N PHE A 29 14.22 7.75 -9.74
CA PHE A 29 12.80 7.42 -9.94
C PHE A 29 11.93 7.74 -8.73
N ALA A 30 10.62 7.84 -8.96
CA ALA A 30 9.60 8.01 -7.93
C ALA A 30 8.78 6.72 -7.76
N ILE A 31 8.19 6.55 -6.57
CA ILE A 31 7.38 5.37 -6.23
C ILE A 31 5.90 5.75 -6.32
N PRO A 32 5.10 5.09 -7.17
CA PRO A 32 3.66 5.35 -7.25
C PRO A 32 2.96 5.04 -5.92
N ALA A 33 2.08 5.94 -5.47
CA ALA A 33 1.24 5.76 -4.29
C ALA A 33 -0.23 5.68 -4.69
N ILE A 34 -0.82 4.49 -4.58
CA ILE A 34 -2.14 4.18 -5.12
C ILE A 34 -3.17 4.15 -4.01
N ASN A 35 -4.19 5.00 -4.13
CA ASN A 35 -5.38 4.93 -3.27
C ASN A 35 -6.20 3.68 -3.61
N CYS A 36 -6.34 2.77 -2.65
CA CYS A 36 -7.17 1.58 -2.80
C CYS A 36 -8.45 1.68 -1.95
N THR A 37 -9.49 0.98 -2.39
CA THR A 37 -10.83 1.01 -1.75
C THR A 37 -11.43 -0.39 -1.59
N SER A 38 -10.80 -1.42 -2.14
CA SER A 38 -11.28 -2.80 -2.13
C SER A 38 -10.12 -3.78 -2.32
N SER A 39 -10.35 -5.06 -2.04
CA SER A 39 -9.38 -6.12 -2.36
C SER A 39 -9.01 -6.15 -3.84
N SER A 40 -9.99 -5.92 -4.72
CA SER A 40 -9.77 -5.84 -6.17
C SER A 40 -8.79 -4.72 -6.56
N THR A 41 -8.97 -3.51 -6.02
CA THR A 41 -8.06 -2.37 -6.31
C THR A 41 -6.67 -2.55 -5.70
N VAL A 42 -6.55 -3.23 -4.55
CA VAL A 42 -5.25 -3.62 -4.00
C VAL A 42 -4.56 -4.63 -4.91
N ASN A 43 -5.26 -5.70 -5.31
CA ASN A 43 -4.69 -6.75 -6.16
C ASN A 43 -4.23 -6.20 -7.50
N ALA A 44 -5.03 -5.33 -8.13
CA ALA A 44 -4.66 -4.68 -9.38
C ALA A 44 -3.38 -3.83 -9.25
N ALA A 45 -3.23 -3.09 -8.15
CA ALA A 45 -2.03 -2.30 -7.90
C ALA A 45 -0.79 -3.18 -7.67
N LEU A 46 -0.93 -4.26 -6.88
CA LEU A 46 0.15 -5.22 -6.63
C LEU A 46 0.55 -5.98 -7.90
N GLU A 47 -0.41 -6.38 -8.72
CA GLU A 47 -0.18 -7.01 -10.02
C GLU A 47 0.57 -6.09 -10.98
N ALA A 48 0.15 -4.82 -11.09
CA ALA A 48 0.86 -3.86 -11.92
C ALA A 48 2.31 -3.65 -11.46
N ALA A 49 2.56 -3.60 -10.15
CA ALA A 49 3.91 -3.47 -9.59
C ALA A 49 4.78 -4.72 -9.85
N ARG A 50 4.19 -5.93 -9.72
CA ARG A 50 4.84 -7.20 -10.07
C ARG A 50 5.29 -7.20 -11.53
N ASP A 51 4.38 -6.86 -12.44
CA ASP A 51 4.64 -6.91 -13.87
C ASP A 51 5.65 -5.84 -14.31
N ALA A 52 5.59 -4.65 -13.70
CA ALA A 52 6.56 -3.58 -13.90
C ALA A 52 7.89 -3.80 -13.14
N LYS A 53 7.99 -4.84 -12.29
CA LYS A 53 9.14 -5.13 -11.42
C LYS A 53 9.59 -3.91 -10.59
N SER A 54 8.63 -3.16 -10.05
CA SER A 54 8.86 -1.90 -9.36
C SER A 54 8.32 -1.91 -7.93
N PRO A 55 8.87 -1.09 -7.02
CA PRO A 55 8.23 -0.84 -5.72
C PRO A 55 6.94 -0.04 -5.91
N ILE A 56 6.00 -0.21 -4.98
CA ILE A 56 4.72 0.50 -4.95
C ILE A 56 4.34 0.86 -3.51
N ILE A 57 3.57 1.93 -3.34
CA ILE A 57 2.92 2.29 -2.07
C ILE A 57 1.42 2.04 -2.22
N ILE A 58 0.87 1.19 -1.37
CA ILE A 58 -0.58 1.05 -1.19
C ILE A 58 -1.00 2.02 -0.08
N GLN A 59 -1.97 2.88 -0.38
CA GLN A 59 -2.50 3.82 0.60
C GLN A 59 -4.03 3.81 0.62
N PHE A 60 -4.59 4.14 1.77
CA PHE A 60 -6.03 4.24 1.97
C PHE A 60 -6.34 5.66 2.42
N SER A 61 -7.13 6.39 1.64
CA SER A 61 -7.69 7.66 2.09
C SER A 61 -8.75 7.41 3.17
N ASN A 62 -9.11 8.43 3.94
CA ASN A 62 -10.19 8.32 4.93
C ASN A 62 -11.49 7.74 4.31
N GLY A 63 -11.96 8.33 3.21
CA GLY A 63 -13.16 7.87 2.52
C GLY A 63 -12.99 6.50 1.84
N GLY A 64 -11.79 6.18 1.34
CA GLY A 64 -11.48 4.91 0.73
C GLY A 64 -11.42 3.76 1.74
N ALA A 65 -10.85 4.01 2.91
CA ALA A 65 -10.86 3.07 4.03
C ALA A 65 -12.30 2.83 4.52
N ALA A 66 -13.10 3.88 4.70
CA ALA A 66 -14.51 3.72 5.06
C ALA A 66 -15.32 2.95 3.99
N TYR A 67 -14.97 3.10 2.71
CA TYR A 67 -15.55 2.30 1.63
C TYR A 67 -15.14 0.82 1.75
N TYR A 68 -13.87 0.55 2.06
CA TYR A 68 -13.34 -0.80 2.25
C TYR A 68 -14.05 -1.55 3.40
N ALA A 69 -14.39 -0.85 4.49
CA ALA A 69 -15.20 -1.40 5.57
C ALA A 69 -16.66 -1.70 5.17
N GLY A 70 -17.16 -0.97 4.17
CA GLY A 70 -18.55 -1.02 3.69
C GLY A 70 -19.35 0.20 4.11
N LYS A 71 -20.01 0.85 3.13
CA LYS A 71 -20.80 2.07 3.33
C LYS A 71 -22.04 1.91 4.25
N GLY A 72 -22.41 0.68 4.60
CA GLY A 72 -23.44 0.41 5.60
C GLY A 72 -22.99 0.64 7.05
N ILE A 73 -21.68 0.79 7.29
CA ILE A 73 -21.13 1.05 8.63
C ILE A 73 -21.01 2.57 8.84
N SER A 74 -21.49 3.07 9.98
CA SER A 74 -21.36 4.48 10.33
C SER A 74 -19.89 4.88 10.51
N ASN A 75 -19.47 5.97 9.88
CA ASN A 75 -18.14 6.55 10.08
C ASN A 75 -18.09 7.55 11.25
N LYS A 76 -19.02 7.47 12.21
CA LYS A 76 -18.96 8.30 13.43
C LYS A 76 -17.63 8.07 14.14
N ASN A 77 -16.93 9.14 14.50
CA ASN A 77 -15.60 9.10 15.12
C ASN A 77 -14.57 8.28 14.32
N GLU A 78 -14.68 8.27 12.98
CA GLU A 78 -13.78 7.54 12.08
C GLU A 78 -13.79 6.01 12.22
N ALA A 79 -14.80 5.44 12.89
CA ALA A 79 -14.84 4.01 13.19
C ALA A 79 -14.79 3.12 11.92
N ALA A 80 -15.53 3.48 10.87
CA ALA A 80 -15.53 2.74 9.61
C ALA A 80 -14.19 2.89 8.87
N ALA A 81 -13.61 4.10 8.84
CA ALA A 81 -12.31 4.33 8.24
C ALA A 81 -11.19 3.54 8.93
N ILE A 82 -11.16 3.50 10.27
CA ILE A 82 -10.20 2.71 11.04
C ILE A 82 -10.35 1.23 10.71
N LEU A 83 -11.57 0.70 10.79
CA LEU A 83 -11.85 -0.72 10.51
C LEU A 83 -11.41 -1.12 9.10
N GLY A 84 -11.76 -0.29 8.11
CA GLY A 84 -11.43 -0.59 6.71
C GLY A 84 -9.95 -0.44 6.39
N ALA A 85 -9.24 0.50 7.02
CA ALA A 85 -7.80 0.63 6.88
C ALA A 85 -7.08 -0.61 7.48
N VAL A 86 -7.54 -1.10 8.64
CA VAL A 86 -7.02 -2.33 9.25
C VAL A 86 -7.29 -3.55 8.37
N ALA A 87 -8.53 -3.71 7.87
CA ALA A 87 -8.89 -4.79 6.96
C ALA A 87 -8.05 -4.76 5.67
N GLY A 88 -7.90 -3.59 5.06
CA GLY A 88 -7.06 -3.38 3.89
C GLY A 88 -5.59 -3.70 4.16
N ALA A 89 -5.05 -3.30 5.31
CA ALA A 89 -3.67 -3.61 5.70
C ALA A 89 -3.45 -5.12 5.92
N HIS A 90 -4.42 -5.83 6.48
CA HIS A 90 -4.37 -7.30 6.58
C HIS A 90 -4.42 -7.95 5.20
N HIS A 91 -5.27 -7.47 4.30
CA HIS A 91 -5.33 -7.97 2.91
C HIS A 91 -4.02 -7.77 2.15
N VAL A 92 -3.33 -6.63 2.33
CA VAL A 92 -2.03 -6.35 1.70
C VAL A 92 -0.91 -7.26 2.25
N ARG A 93 -1.04 -7.72 3.50
CA ARG A 93 0.00 -8.47 4.21
C ARG A 93 -0.15 -10.00 4.07
N ALA A 94 -1.35 -10.48 3.72
CA ALA A 94 -1.68 -11.89 3.52
C ALA A 94 -1.11 -12.43 2.20
#